data_AF-A0A413YPL9-F1
#
_entry.id   AF-A0A413YPL9-F1
#
_cell.length_a   1.000
_cell.length_b   1.000
_cell.length_c   1.000
_cell.angle_alpha   90.00
_cell.angle_beta   90.00
_cell.angle_gamma   90.00
#
_symmetry.space_group_name_H-M   'P 1'
#
loop_
_entity.id
_entity.type
_entity.pdbx_description
1 polymer ?
#
loop_
_entity_poly.entity_id
_entity_poly.type
_entity_poly.pdbx_seq_one_letter_code
_entity_poly.pdbx_strand_id
1 'polypeptide(L)'
;MAKSTRGYCKYCGKEYTRTGMLKHLQSCKKRMEVCENSKKMSAYYELMLYGTYNKDYWLIIQIKENATLECLDQFIRDIWVECCGHLSAFDIEGVRYEHIPDNDFLWGKPAEDMSHKLKEVLEVGMEIGYEYDFGSTTELTIKVVDFYKAPEQKENVTILSRNNPIQFTCSVCGKNPAVWIDPIKMYNEDPFWCEECLEKYENGELDEEIEVEESGYLLPVTNSPRMGVCGYEGSDFYPNQFEPDDM
;
A
#
# COMPACT_ATOMS: atom_id res chain seq x y z
N MET A 1 0.80 -16.73 -18.43
CA MET A 1 1.14 -16.68 -16.99
C MET A 1 1.04 -15.22 -16.57
N ALA A 2 0.24 -14.91 -15.54
CA ALA A 2 0.19 -13.54 -15.03
C ALA A 2 1.60 -13.10 -14.61
N LYS A 3 2.05 -11.96 -15.13
CA LYS A 3 3.39 -11.45 -14.87
C LYS A 3 3.38 -10.85 -13.46
N SER A 4 4.07 -11.48 -12.51
CA SER A 4 4.16 -10.96 -11.14
C SER A 4 4.73 -9.55 -11.14
N THR A 5 4.14 -8.65 -10.36
CA THR A 5 4.67 -7.29 -10.19
C THR A 5 6.06 -7.32 -9.58
N ARG A 6 6.85 -6.30 -9.93
CA ARG A 6 8.24 -6.14 -9.53
C ARG A 6 8.44 -4.75 -8.93
N GLY A 7 9.49 -4.58 -8.15
CA GLY A 7 9.82 -3.32 -7.51
C GLY A 7 11.32 -3.15 -7.36
N TYR A 8 11.76 -1.91 -7.18
CA TYR A 8 13.17 -1.58 -6.98
C TYR A 8 13.60 -1.80 -5.53
N CYS A 9 14.84 -2.27 -5.36
CA CYS A 9 15.49 -2.34 -4.05
C CYS A 9 15.98 -0.95 -3.67
N LYS A 10 15.59 -0.45 -2.49
CA LYS A 10 16.05 0.85 -1.96
C LYS A 10 17.55 1.06 -2.14
N TYR A 11 18.36 0.06 -1.80
CA TYR A 11 19.81 0.25 -1.66
C TYR A 11 20.62 0.12 -2.94
N CYS A 12 20.18 -0.69 -3.91
CA CYS A 12 21.00 -0.97 -5.10
C CYS A 12 20.28 -0.71 -6.43
N GLY A 13 19.05 -0.21 -6.38
CA GLY A 13 18.25 0.15 -7.56
C GLY A 13 17.80 -1.03 -8.42
N LYS A 14 18.21 -2.28 -8.13
CA LYS A 14 17.83 -3.45 -8.93
C LYS A 14 16.39 -3.87 -8.70
N GLU A 15 15.76 -4.34 -9.77
CA GLU A 15 14.35 -4.73 -9.79
C GLU A 15 14.13 -6.23 -9.53
N TYR A 16 13.26 -6.57 -8.58
CA TYR A 16 12.92 -7.95 -8.22
C TYR A 16 11.40 -8.15 -8.10
N THR A 17 10.93 -9.38 -8.29
CA THR A 17 9.57 -9.75 -7.86
C THR A 17 9.47 -9.69 -6.34
N ARG A 18 8.25 -9.61 -5.79
CA ARG A 18 7.99 -9.60 -4.34
C ARG A 18 8.82 -10.63 -3.54
N THR A 19 8.72 -11.91 -3.88
CA THR A 19 9.47 -12.99 -3.22
C THR A 19 10.98 -12.90 -3.48
N GLY A 20 11.37 -12.44 -4.67
CA GLY A 20 12.77 -12.19 -5.00
C GLY A 20 13.37 -11.06 -4.17
N MET A 21 12.58 -10.01 -3.88
CA MET A 21 12.99 -8.85 -3.12
C MET A 21 13.29 -9.20 -1.66
N LEU A 22 12.42 -9.97 -0.99
CA LEU A 22 12.67 -10.43 0.37
C LEU A 22 13.99 -11.22 0.47
N LYS A 23 14.24 -12.13 -0.47
CA LYS A 23 15.51 -12.88 -0.53
C LYS A 23 16.71 -11.97 -0.84
N HIS A 24 16.52 -11.00 -1.72
CA HIS A 24 17.57 -10.07 -2.11
C HIS A 24 17.98 -9.15 -0.96
N LEU A 25 17.01 -8.61 -0.21
CA LEU A 25 17.25 -7.69 0.90
C LEU A 25 18.17 -8.29 1.96
N GLN A 26 18.14 -9.62 2.15
CA GLN A 26 19.01 -10.36 3.08
C GLN A 26 20.47 -10.48 2.61
N SER A 27 20.73 -10.30 1.30
CA SER A 27 22.07 -10.44 0.69
C SER A 27 22.51 -9.21 -0.11
N CYS A 28 21.79 -8.10 0.03
CA CYS A 28 22.06 -6.88 -0.73
C CYS A 28 23.39 -6.27 -0.28
N LYS A 29 24.40 -6.26 -1.16
CA LYS A 29 25.74 -5.72 -0.86
C LYS A 29 25.71 -4.27 -0.40
N LYS A 30 24.96 -3.41 -1.10
CA LYS A 30 24.79 -1.99 -0.74
C LYS A 30 24.16 -1.81 0.64
N ARG A 31 23.18 -2.64 1.01
CA ARG A 31 22.61 -2.67 2.37
C ARG A 31 23.65 -3.05 3.41
N MET A 32 24.44 -4.10 3.14
CA MET A 32 25.50 -4.56 4.05
C MET A 32 26.57 -3.48 4.26
N GLU A 33 27.00 -2.80 3.19
CA GLU A 33 27.94 -1.67 3.26
C GLU A 33 27.41 -0.52 4.13
N VAL A 34 26.12 -0.20 4.04
CA VAL A 34 25.47 0.81 4.90
C VAL A 34 25.47 0.38 6.37
N CYS A 35 25.21 -0.92 6.64
CA CYS A 35 25.26 -1.47 7.98
C CYS A 35 26.68 -1.44 8.59
N GLU A 36 27.70 -1.86 7.84
CA GLU A 36 29.09 -1.93 8.29
C GLU A 36 29.69 -0.54 8.64
N ASN A 37 29.25 0.51 7.94
CA ASN A 37 29.74 1.87 8.14
C ASN A 37 29.00 2.64 9.25
N SER A 38 27.95 2.07 9.85
CA SER A 38 27.18 2.76 10.88
C SER A 38 27.76 2.55 12.28
N LYS A 39 27.79 3.64 13.06
CA LYS A 39 28.21 3.61 14.48
C LYS A 39 27.06 3.35 15.44
N LYS A 40 25.82 3.61 15.01
CA LYS A 40 24.63 3.50 15.86
C LYS A 40 23.61 2.59 15.20
N MET A 41 23.17 1.60 15.97
CA MET A 41 22.24 0.58 15.52
C MET A 41 20.98 0.64 16.38
N SER A 42 19.84 0.39 15.73
CA SER A 42 18.52 0.25 16.36
C SER A 42 17.88 -1.04 15.89
N ALA A 43 16.93 -1.57 16.65
CA ALA A 43 16.19 -2.77 16.25
C ALA A 43 14.92 -2.39 15.46
N TYR A 44 14.64 -3.19 14.43
CA TYR A 44 13.56 -2.99 13.49
C TYR A 44 12.86 -4.30 13.18
N TYR A 45 11.57 -4.20 12.88
CA TYR A 45 10.83 -5.24 12.16
C TYR A 45 10.90 -4.97 10.66
N GLU A 46 11.05 -6.02 9.85
CA GLU A 46 10.81 -5.98 8.42
C GLU A 46 9.40 -6.50 8.15
N LEU A 47 8.55 -5.64 7.62
CA LEU A 47 7.15 -5.95 7.35
C LEU A 47 6.90 -5.97 5.85
N MET A 48 6.13 -6.96 5.41
CA MET A 48 5.68 -7.14 4.04
C MET A 48 4.16 -6.93 4.00
N LEU A 49 3.72 -5.82 3.43
CA LEU A 49 2.31 -5.46 3.32
C LEU A 49 1.85 -5.69 1.88
N TYR A 50 0.63 -6.19 1.71
CA TYR A 50 0.00 -6.36 0.39
C TYR A 50 -1.52 -6.32 0.50
N GLY A 51 -2.20 -5.96 -0.60
CA GLY A 51 -3.65 -6.06 -0.68
C GLY A 51 -4.11 -7.52 -0.53
N THR A 52 -4.99 -7.80 0.43
CA THR A 52 -5.44 -9.17 0.75
C THR A 52 -5.99 -9.87 -0.49
N TYR A 53 -6.84 -9.16 -1.25
CA TYR A 53 -7.44 -9.64 -2.50
C TYR A 53 -6.69 -9.17 -3.76
N ASN A 54 -5.91 -8.09 -3.68
CA ASN A 54 -5.10 -7.58 -4.78
C ASN A 54 -3.59 -7.62 -4.44
N LYS A 55 -3.01 -8.81 -4.58
CA LYS A 55 -1.64 -9.13 -4.16
C LYS A 55 -0.54 -8.52 -5.04
N ASP A 56 -0.93 -7.90 -6.16
CA ASP A 56 -0.02 -7.21 -7.07
C ASP A 56 0.43 -5.86 -6.51
N TYR A 57 -0.38 -5.25 -5.64
CA TYR A 57 0.02 -4.12 -4.81
C TYR A 57 0.72 -4.62 -3.55
N TRP A 58 1.97 -4.24 -3.38
CA TRP A 58 2.77 -4.66 -2.26
C TRP A 58 3.90 -3.69 -1.92
N LEU A 59 4.28 -3.64 -0.64
CA LEU A 59 5.39 -2.86 -0.13
C LEU A 59 6.14 -3.64 0.96
N ILE A 60 7.44 -3.39 1.06
CA ILE A 60 8.31 -3.92 2.10
C ILE A 60 8.88 -2.73 2.84
N ILE A 61 8.71 -2.71 4.16
CA ILE A 61 9.20 -1.64 5.04
C ILE A 61 10.07 -2.21 6.13
N GLN A 62 10.93 -1.36 6.67
CA GLN A 62 11.46 -1.53 8.01
C GLN A 62 10.82 -0.51 8.95
N ILE A 63 10.50 -0.92 10.18
CA ILE A 63 9.87 -0.06 11.18
C ILE A 63 10.52 -0.28 12.55
N LYS A 64 10.78 0.79 13.31
CA LYS A 64 11.43 0.70 14.62
C LYS A 64 10.61 -0.16 15.57
N GLU A 65 11.27 -0.99 16.38
CA GLU A 65 10.58 -1.88 17.35
C GLU A 65 9.70 -1.13 18.36
N ASN A 66 10.06 0.13 18.67
CA ASN A 66 9.38 0.98 19.63
C ASN A 66 8.36 1.94 18.98
N ALA A 67 8.14 1.86 17.66
CA ALA A 67 7.01 2.51 17.03
C ALA A 67 5.70 1.90 17.54
N THR A 68 4.59 2.62 17.42
CA THR A 68 3.26 2.15 17.82
C THR A 68 2.50 1.55 16.63
N LEU A 69 1.41 0.84 16.89
CA LEU A 69 0.44 0.47 15.85
C LEU A 69 -0.14 1.71 15.16
N GLU A 70 -0.36 2.80 15.90
CA GLU A 70 -0.82 4.08 15.35
C GLU A 70 0.19 4.66 14.34
N CYS A 71 1.50 4.53 14.63
CA CYS A 71 2.53 4.93 13.69
C CYS A 71 2.51 4.09 12.40
N LEU A 72 2.19 2.80 12.49
CA LEU A 72 2.06 1.92 11.33
C LEU A 72 0.77 2.22 10.55
N ASP A 73 -0.34 2.45 11.24
CA ASP A 73 -1.62 2.87 10.66
C ASP A 73 -1.48 4.16 9.88
N GLN A 74 -0.88 5.19 10.48
CA GLN A 74 -0.67 6.47 9.80
C GLN A 74 0.20 6.30 8.55
N PHE A 75 1.25 5.47 8.61
CA PHE A 75 2.05 5.18 7.41
C PHE A 75 1.23 4.51 6.29
N ILE A 76 0.37 3.54 6.64
CA ILE A 76 -0.51 2.85 5.67
C ILE A 76 -1.51 3.83 5.06
N ARG A 77 -2.11 4.68 5.89
CA ARG A 77 -3.00 5.79 5.50
C ARG A 77 -2.31 6.70 4.48
N ASP A 78 -1.13 7.21 4.85
CA ASP A 78 -0.37 8.16 4.03
C ASP A 78 0.03 7.59 2.67
N ILE A 79 0.37 6.30 2.58
CA ILE A 79 0.87 5.70 1.33
C ILE A 79 -0.22 5.07 0.45
N TRP A 80 -1.32 4.57 1.02
CA TRP A 80 -2.26 3.71 0.31
C TRP A 80 -3.75 3.99 0.53
N VAL A 81 -4.23 4.39 1.71
CA VAL A 81 -5.68 4.23 1.98
C VAL A 81 -6.41 5.49 2.42
N GLU A 82 -5.73 6.55 2.88
CA GLU A 82 -6.44 7.72 3.39
C GLU A 82 -7.18 8.50 2.29
N CYS A 83 -8.43 8.88 2.55
CA CYS A 83 -9.26 9.62 1.61
C CYS A 83 -10.19 10.65 2.30
N CYS A 84 -10.81 10.30 3.43
CA CYS A 84 -11.71 11.22 4.14
C CYS A 84 -11.87 10.93 5.65
N GLY A 85 -10.85 10.37 6.30
CA GLY A 85 -10.76 10.20 7.75
C GLY A 85 -11.52 8.99 8.29
N HIS A 86 -11.66 7.93 7.50
CA HIS A 86 -12.36 6.72 7.94
C HIS A 86 -11.63 5.99 9.08
N LEU A 87 -12.37 5.09 9.74
CA LEU A 87 -11.82 4.22 10.78
C LEU A 87 -10.93 3.13 10.19
N SER A 88 -9.98 2.66 11.00
CA SER A 88 -9.11 1.54 10.68
C SER A 88 -8.93 0.62 11.88
N ALA A 89 -8.55 -0.63 11.60
CA ALA A 89 -8.27 -1.62 12.63
C ALA A 89 -7.15 -2.59 12.21
N PHE A 90 -6.39 -3.08 13.19
CA PHE A 90 -5.57 -4.29 13.05
C PHE A 90 -6.27 -5.47 13.71
N ASP A 91 -6.11 -6.66 13.13
CA ASP A 91 -6.41 -7.94 13.78
C ASP A 91 -5.10 -8.73 13.96
N ILE A 92 -4.69 -8.89 15.21
CA ILE A 92 -3.44 -9.56 15.58
C ILE A 92 -3.79 -10.70 16.55
N GLU A 93 -3.68 -11.94 16.08
CA GLU A 93 -3.96 -13.15 16.87
C GLU A 93 -5.35 -13.11 17.55
N GLY A 94 -6.36 -12.54 16.87
CA GLY A 94 -7.73 -12.42 17.38
C GLY A 94 -7.94 -11.30 18.41
N VAL A 95 -6.95 -10.42 18.60
CA VAL A 95 -7.11 -9.13 19.30
C VAL A 95 -7.26 -8.03 18.26
N ARG A 96 -8.34 -7.25 18.39
CA ARG A 96 -8.63 -6.12 17.50
C ARG A 96 -8.10 -4.83 18.11
N TYR A 97 -7.37 -4.05 17.32
CA TYR A 97 -6.83 -2.74 17.70
C TYR A 97 -7.41 -1.68 16.79
N GLU A 98 -8.10 -0.68 17.35
CA GLU A 98 -8.82 0.35 16.58
C GLU A 98 -8.24 1.75 16.85
N HIS A 99 -8.26 2.60 15.82
CA HIS A 99 -7.82 4.00 15.97
C HIS A 99 -8.73 4.75 16.95
N ILE A 100 -10.03 4.45 16.93
CA ILE A 100 -11.02 4.91 17.91
C ILE A 100 -11.74 3.66 18.43
N PRO A 101 -11.32 3.10 19.58
CA PRO A 101 -11.92 1.87 20.10
C PRO A 101 -13.40 2.05 20.41
N ASP A 102 -14.22 1.13 19.88
CA ASP A 102 -15.58 0.99 20.36
C ASP A 102 -15.57 0.36 21.76
N ASN A 103 -16.10 1.11 22.73
CA ASN A 103 -16.25 0.66 24.12
C ASN A 103 -17.58 -0.06 24.36
N ASP A 104 -18.34 -0.37 23.31
CA ASP A 104 -19.61 -1.07 23.45
C ASP A 104 -19.41 -2.56 23.77
N PHE A 105 -19.52 -2.88 25.06
CA PHE A 105 -19.42 -4.23 25.62
C PHE A 105 -20.49 -5.21 25.11
N LEU A 106 -21.48 -4.76 24.34
CA LEU A 106 -22.60 -5.58 23.86
C LEU A 106 -22.20 -6.56 22.74
N TRP A 107 -21.09 -6.35 22.03
CA TRP A 107 -20.78 -7.09 20.79
C TRP A 107 -19.43 -7.83 20.78
N GLY A 108 -18.81 -8.09 21.93
CA GLY A 108 -17.60 -8.92 22.00
C GLY A 108 -16.59 -8.42 23.03
N LYS A 109 -15.33 -8.83 22.88
CA LYS A 109 -14.23 -8.19 23.61
C LYS A 109 -14.06 -6.78 23.03
N PRO A 110 -13.99 -5.73 23.87
CA PRO A 110 -13.71 -4.39 23.39
C PRO A 110 -12.37 -4.36 22.67
N ALA A 111 -12.28 -3.55 21.62
CA ALA A 111 -11.02 -3.33 20.91
C ALA A 111 -10.02 -2.62 21.83
N GLU A 112 -8.73 -2.92 21.63
CA GLU A 112 -7.64 -2.15 22.23
C GLU A 112 -7.35 -0.90 21.36
N ASP A 113 -6.66 0.09 21.93
CA ASP A 113 -6.21 1.25 21.16
C ASP A 113 -4.90 0.97 20.42
N MET A 114 -4.54 1.82 19.46
CA MET A 114 -3.33 1.63 18.66
C MET A 114 -2.04 2.20 19.31
N SER A 115 -2.06 2.58 20.60
CA SER A 115 -0.88 3.13 21.29
C SER A 115 0.19 2.08 21.66
N HIS A 116 -0.14 0.81 21.50
CA HIS A 116 0.75 -0.32 21.78
C HIS A 116 1.99 -0.29 20.89
N LYS A 117 3.16 -0.57 21.47
CA LYS A 117 4.40 -0.64 20.69
C LYS A 117 4.45 -1.93 19.90
N LEU A 118 5.04 -1.89 18.72
CA LEU A 118 5.16 -3.07 17.85
C LEU A 118 5.85 -4.24 18.56
N LYS A 119 6.89 -3.99 19.35
CA LYS A 119 7.56 -5.06 20.13
C LYS A 119 6.69 -5.77 21.17
N GLU A 120 5.56 -5.19 21.54
CA GLU A 120 4.63 -5.75 22.54
C GLU A 120 3.61 -6.67 21.88
N VAL A 121 3.38 -6.52 20.57
CA VAL A 121 2.29 -7.18 19.83
C VAL A 121 2.76 -7.97 18.61
N LEU A 122 4.00 -7.78 18.14
CA LEU A 122 4.53 -8.44 16.93
C LEU A 122 5.60 -9.48 17.26
N GLU A 123 5.47 -10.65 16.65
CA GLU A 123 6.49 -11.68 16.57
C GLU A 123 6.79 -12.05 15.11
N VAL A 124 8.04 -12.43 14.84
CA VAL A 124 8.46 -12.87 13.50
C VAL A 124 7.68 -14.10 13.08
N GLY A 125 7.15 -14.08 11.86
CA GLY A 125 6.33 -15.15 11.30
C GLY A 125 4.82 -14.88 11.40
N MET A 126 4.38 -13.88 12.16
CA MET A 126 2.97 -13.49 12.21
C MET A 126 2.45 -12.97 10.87
N GLU A 127 1.16 -13.22 10.63
CA GLU A 127 0.37 -12.66 9.53
C GLU A 127 -0.82 -11.94 10.14
N ILE A 128 -0.89 -10.63 9.90
CA ILE A 128 -1.79 -9.69 10.59
C ILE A 128 -2.74 -9.08 9.58
N GLY A 129 -4.01 -8.96 9.96
CA GLY A 129 -5.04 -8.28 9.19
C GLY A 129 -4.99 -6.77 9.44
N TYR A 130 -5.27 -5.99 8.41
CA TYR A 130 -5.54 -4.56 8.52
C TYR A 130 -6.74 -4.18 7.67
N GLU A 131 -7.62 -3.37 8.23
CA GLU A 131 -8.83 -2.86 7.58
C GLU A 131 -8.81 -1.33 7.63
N TYR A 132 -9.12 -0.70 6.51
CA TYR A 132 -9.43 0.72 6.46
C TYR A 132 -10.80 0.90 5.81
N ASP A 133 -11.62 1.75 6.44
CA ASP A 133 -13.01 2.06 6.07
C ASP A 133 -13.95 0.85 6.17
N PHE A 134 -14.74 0.76 7.24
CA PHE A 134 -15.65 -0.38 7.45
C PHE A 134 -16.87 -0.39 6.52
N GLY A 135 -17.11 0.69 5.73
CA GLY A 135 -18.17 0.74 4.73
C GLY A 135 -17.72 0.25 3.35
N SER A 136 -16.57 0.74 2.89
CA SER A 136 -15.90 0.31 1.65
C SER A 136 -14.47 -0.18 1.92
N THR A 137 -14.40 -1.36 2.53
CA THR A 137 -13.18 -1.86 3.16
C THR A 137 -12.06 -2.17 2.19
N THR A 138 -10.91 -1.56 2.45
CA THR A 138 -9.64 -1.99 1.89
C THR A 138 -8.94 -2.88 2.90
N GLU A 139 -8.90 -4.18 2.61
CA GLU A 139 -8.22 -5.18 3.42
C GLU A 139 -6.76 -5.36 2.97
N LEU A 140 -5.84 -5.24 3.92
CA LEU A 140 -4.43 -5.53 3.74
C LEU A 140 -4.00 -6.69 4.63
N THR A 141 -3.01 -7.44 4.15
CA THR A 141 -2.30 -8.43 4.95
C THR A 141 -0.89 -7.96 5.21
N ILE A 142 -0.44 -8.06 6.47
CA ILE A 142 0.89 -7.66 6.92
C ILE A 142 1.61 -8.91 7.44
N LYS A 143 2.72 -9.29 6.80
CA LYS A 143 3.60 -10.35 7.31
C LYS A 143 4.78 -9.75 8.05
N VAL A 144 5.04 -10.25 9.26
CA VAL A 144 6.25 -9.92 10.02
C VAL A 144 7.37 -10.85 9.53
N VAL A 145 8.21 -10.34 8.62
CA VAL A 145 9.19 -11.17 7.90
C VAL A 145 10.42 -11.45 8.74
N ASP A 146 10.94 -10.43 9.43
CA ASP A 146 12.21 -10.52 10.15
C ASP A 146 12.28 -9.48 11.27
N PHE A 147 13.22 -9.68 12.19
CA PHE A 147 13.57 -8.75 13.25
C PHE A 147 15.08 -8.66 13.38
N TYR A 148 15.65 -7.49 13.11
CA TYR A 148 17.10 -7.31 13.06
C TYR A 148 17.54 -5.94 13.57
N LYS A 149 18.85 -5.81 13.80
CA LYS A 149 19.48 -4.52 14.04
C LYS A 149 20.01 -3.92 12.74
N ALA A 150 19.71 -2.66 12.49
CA ALA A 150 20.20 -1.89 11.35
C ALA A 150 20.61 -0.49 11.78
N PRO A 151 21.32 0.27 10.92
CA PRO A 151 21.66 1.66 11.20
C PRO A 151 20.45 2.48 11.63
N GLU A 152 20.63 3.30 12.67
CA GLU A 152 19.55 4.16 13.16
C GLU A 152 19.06 5.09 12.05
N GLN A 153 17.75 5.08 11.83
CA GLN A 153 17.06 5.96 10.89
C GLN A 153 16.40 7.09 11.66
N LYS A 154 16.32 8.26 11.03
CA LYS A 154 15.59 9.41 11.58
C LYS A 154 14.12 9.07 11.72
N GLU A 155 13.48 8.68 10.63
CA GLU A 155 12.07 8.31 10.59
C GLU A 155 11.81 6.95 11.24
N ASN A 156 10.58 6.73 11.72
CA ASN A 156 10.19 5.46 12.31
C ASN A 156 10.03 4.35 11.27
N VAL A 157 9.59 4.72 10.07
CA VAL A 157 9.33 3.81 8.95
C VAL A 157 10.28 4.14 7.80
N THR A 158 10.78 3.11 7.12
CA THR A 158 11.54 3.28 5.88
C THR A 158 11.08 2.24 4.86
N ILE A 159 10.69 2.70 3.67
CA ILE A 159 10.32 1.82 2.56
C ILE A 159 11.57 1.17 1.99
N LEU A 160 11.67 -0.15 2.06
CA LEU A 160 12.76 -0.93 1.48
C LEU A 160 12.49 -1.28 0.00
N SER A 161 11.21 -1.45 -0.34
CA SER A 161 10.74 -1.64 -1.72
C SER A 161 9.23 -1.44 -1.82
N ARG A 162 8.74 -1.13 -3.01
CA ARG A 162 7.31 -1.08 -3.39
C ARG A 162 7.19 -1.62 -4.81
N ASN A 163 6.08 -2.27 -5.14
CA ASN A 163 5.82 -2.62 -6.53
C ASN A 163 5.82 -1.37 -7.42
N ASN A 164 6.31 -1.51 -8.65
CA ASN A 164 6.18 -0.49 -9.67
C ASN A 164 4.70 -0.26 -10.00
N PRO A 165 4.29 0.97 -10.34
CA PRO A 165 2.91 1.27 -10.72
C PRO A 165 2.43 0.33 -11.83
N ILE A 166 1.29 -0.32 -11.58
CA ILE A 166 0.65 -1.18 -12.55
C ILE A 166 0.17 -0.32 -13.72
N GLN A 167 0.48 -0.73 -14.94
CA GLN A 167 0.05 -0.04 -16.15
C GLN A 167 -1.25 -0.66 -16.64
N PHE A 168 -2.26 0.17 -16.85
CA PHE A 168 -3.54 -0.23 -17.40
C PHE A 168 -3.66 0.29 -18.83
N THR A 169 -4.34 -0.46 -19.67
CA THR A 169 -4.67 -0.03 -21.04
C THR A 169 -6.07 0.58 -21.01
N CYS A 170 -6.24 1.70 -21.71
CA CYS A 170 -7.54 2.33 -21.86
C CYS A 170 -8.55 1.36 -22.49
N SER A 171 -9.68 1.19 -21.82
CA SER A 171 -10.78 0.32 -22.23
C SER A 171 -11.47 0.81 -23.49
N VAL A 172 -11.50 2.14 -23.68
CA VAL A 172 -12.19 2.76 -24.82
C VAL A 172 -11.44 2.51 -26.13
N CYS A 173 -10.14 2.78 -26.16
CA CYS A 173 -9.34 2.65 -27.39
C CYS A 173 -8.54 1.35 -27.49
N GLY A 174 -8.34 0.63 -26.39
CA GLY A 174 -7.53 -0.58 -26.31
C GLY A 174 -6.03 -0.40 -26.60
N LYS A 175 -5.52 0.85 -26.58
CA LYS A 175 -4.16 1.19 -27.05
C LYS A 175 -3.36 2.03 -26.07
N ASN A 176 -3.91 3.18 -25.68
CA ASN A 176 -3.18 4.16 -24.88
C ASN A 176 -3.11 3.74 -23.41
N PRO A 177 -2.08 4.15 -22.66
CA PRO A 177 -2.04 3.95 -21.22
C PRO A 177 -3.19 4.71 -20.56
N ALA A 178 -3.88 4.04 -19.64
CA ALA A 178 -4.91 4.67 -18.85
C ALA A 178 -4.31 5.42 -17.68
N VAL A 179 -4.86 6.60 -17.42
CA VAL A 179 -4.49 7.49 -16.31
C VAL A 179 -5.68 7.79 -15.40
N TRP A 180 -6.88 7.39 -15.82
CA TRP A 180 -8.13 7.53 -15.09
C TRP A 180 -8.82 6.17 -14.91
N ILE A 181 -9.59 6.04 -13.84
CA ILE A 181 -10.47 4.91 -13.56
C ILE A 181 -11.89 5.42 -13.25
N ASP A 182 -12.89 4.76 -13.81
CA ASP A 182 -14.29 4.95 -13.47
C ASP A 182 -14.66 4.10 -12.25
N PRO A 183 -14.94 4.71 -11.08
CA PRO A 183 -15.29 3.99 -9.86
C PRO A 183 -16.55 3.13 -9.99
N ILE A 184 -17.51 3.56 -10.81
CA ILE A 184 -18.82 2.89 -10.96
C ILE A 184 -18.64 1.57 -11.71
N LYS A 185 -17.75 1.57 -12.71
CA LYS A 185 -17.48 0.42 -13.59
C LYS A 185 -16.46 -0.56 -13.04
N MET A 186 -15.79 -0.23 -11.93
CA MET A 186 -14.63 -0.96 -11.41
C MET A 186 -14.86 -2.47 -11.18
N TYR A 187 -16.08 -2.90 -10.84
CA TYR A 187 -16.37 -4.28 -10.49
C TYR A 187 -16.98 -5.13 -11.61
N ASN A 188 -17.49 -4.53 -12.69
CA ASN A 188 -18.32 -5.23 -13.67
C ASN A 188 -17.93 -4.98 -15.14
N GLU A 189 -17.01 -4.04 -15.41
CA GLU A 189 -16.63 -3.64 -16.77
C GLU A 189 -15.11 -3.37 -16.84
N ASP A 190 -14.62 -2.92 -18.00
CA ASP A 190 -13.25 -2.44 -18.19
C ASP A 190 -13.22 -0.92 -17.84
N PRO A 191 -12.78 -0.49 -16.63
CA PRO A 191 -13.08 0.85 -16.10
C PRO A 191 -12.04 1.92 -16.44
N PHE A 192 -11.03 1.61 -17.25
CA PHE A 192 -9.82 2.42 -17.39
C PHE A 192 -9.87 3.36 -18.60
N TRP A 193 -9.49 4.62 -18.39
CA TRP A 193 -9.56 5.66 -19.40
C TRP A 193 -8.20 6.34 -19.61
N CYS A 194 -7.83 6.57 -20.87
CA CYS A 194 -6.73 7.47 -21.22
C CYS A 194 -7.25 8.90 -21.39
N GLU A 195 -6.34 9.85 -21.29
CA GLU A 195 -6.62 11.28 -21.40
C GLU A 195 -7.26 11.65 -22.75
N GLU A 196 -6.72 11.12 -23.86
CA GLU A 196 -7.28 11.38 -25.20
C GLU A 196 -8.74 10.89 -25.36
N CYS A 197 -9.08 9.75 -24.77
CA CYS A 197 -10.45 9.24 -24.83
C CYS A 197 -11.39 10.07 -23.94
N LEU A 198 -10.92 10.53 -22.79
CA LEU A 198 -11.67 11.42 -21.94
C LEU A 198 -11.96 12.76 -22.64
N GLU A 199 -10.94 13.38 -23.26
CA GLU A 199 -11.12 14.62 -24.02
C GLU A 199 -12.13 14.45 -25.17
N LYS A 200 -12.09 13.34 -25.89
CA LYS A 200 -13.06 13.02 -26.95
C LYS A 200 -14.48 12.85 -26.40
N TYR A 201 -14.62 12.23 -25.23
CA TYR A 201 -15.91 12.09 -24.55
C TYR A 201 -16.49 13.47 -24.21
N GLU A 202 -15.70 14.32 -23.56
CA GLU A 202 -16.09 15.67 -23.15
C GLU A 202 -16.47 16.57 -24.34
N ASN A 203 -15.84 16.34 -25.50
CA ASN A 203 -16.13 17.06 -26.74
C ASN A 203 -17.31 16.46 -27.55
N GLY A 204 -17.92 15.35 -27.11
CA GLY A 204 -18.99 14.66 -27.83
C GLY A 204 -18.52 13.98 -29.12
N GLU A 205 -17.25 13.59 -29.19
CA GLU A 205 -16.60 12.93 -30.34
C GLU A 205 -16.52 11.40 -30.21
N LEU A 206 -17.02 10.84 -29.10
CA LEU A 206 -17.16 9.40 -28.91
C LEU A 206 -18.56 8.91 -29.31
N ASP A 207 -18.64 7.61 -29.61
CA ASP A 207 -19.89 6.95 -29.96
C ASP A 207 -20.92 7.06 -28.81
N GLU A 208 -22.21 7.20 -29.15
CA GLU A 208 -23.31 7.36 -28.19
C GLU A 208 -23.46 6.13 -27.27
N GLU A 209 -22.91 4.98 -27.67
CA GLU A 209 -22.89 3.76 -26.85
C GLU A 209 -21.87 3.78 -25.69
N ILE A 210 -20.93 4.74 -25.69
CA ILE A 210 -19.95 4.90 -24.62
C ILE A 210 -20.55 5.83 -23.56
N GLU A 211 -21.38 5.26 -22.68
CA GLU A 211 -21.94 5.98 -21.55
C GLU A 211 -20.93 6.02 -20.38
N VAL A 212 -20.49 7.22 -20.00
CA VAL A 212 -20.03 7.51 -18.64
C VAL A 212 -21.26 7.99 -17.89
N GLU A 213 -21.69 7.28 -16.85
CA GLU A 213 -22.87 7.70 -16.09
C GLU A 213 -22.71 9.16 -15.62
N GLU A 214 -23.78 9.95 -15.71
CA GLU A 214 -23.79 11.41 -15.42
C GLU A 214 -23.21 11.80 -14.05
N SER A 215 -23.06 10.84 -13.13
CA SER A 215 -22.47 11.05 -11.79
C SER A 215 -20.98 10.68 -11.65
N GLY A 216 -20.33 10.12 -12.67
CA GLY A 216 -19.00 9.50 -12.56
C GLY A 216 -17.84 10.49 -12.61
N TYR A 217 -17.41 11.02 -11.46
CA TYR A 217 -16.08 11.62 -11.36
C TYR A 217 -15.02 10.53 -11.57
N LEU A 218 -14.28 10.61 -12.68
CA LEU A 218 -13.13 9.74 -12.88
C LEU A 218 -12.07 10.03 -11.82
N LEU A 219 -11.49 8.97 -11.27
CA LEU A 219 -10.39 9.07 -10.30
C LEU A 219 -9.06 8.74 -10.97
N PRO A 220 -7.95 9.30 -10.50
CA PRO A 220 -6.65 8.98 -11.07
C PRO A 220 -6.29 7.51 -10.84
N VAL A 221 -5.56 6.93 -11.79
CA VAL A 221 -4.89 5.65 -11.60
C VAL A 221 -3.75 5.82 -10.60
N THR A 222 -3.76 5.01 -9.54
CA THR A 222 -2.82 5.11 -8.42
C THR A 222 -2.11 3.79 -8.13
N ASN A 223 -0.96 3.85 -7.46
CA ASN A 223 -0.24 2.66 -7.04
C ASN A 223 -0.75 2.12 -5.68
N SER A 224 -2.06 1.92 -5.56
CA SER A 224 -2.72 1.57 -4.30
C SER A 224 -3.79 0.48 -4.48
N PRO A 225 -3.96 -0.43 -3.50
CA PRO A 225 -5.10 -1.34 -3.46
C PRO A 225 -6.46 -0.64 -3.24
N ARG A 226 -6.48 0.66 -2.87
CA ARG A 226 -7.71 1.48 -2.73
C ARG A 226 -8.08 2.26 -3.99
N MET A 227 -7.31 2.13 -5.08
CA MET A 227 -7.60 2.82 -6.35
C MET A 227 -9.07 2.65 -6.76
N GLY A 228 -9.75 3.75 -7.07
CA GLY A 228 -11.16 3.74 -7.50
C GLY A 228 -12.19 3.68 -6.36
N VAL A 229 -11.78 3.71 -5.08
CA VAL A 229 -12.70 3.59 -3.93
C VAL A 229 -12.82 4.91 -3.17
N CYS A 230 -14.04 5.32 -2.85
CA CYS A 230 -14.36 6.44 -1.95
C CYS A 230 -13.61 7.76 -2.27
N GLY A 231 -13.44 8.08 -3.56
CA GLY A 231 -12.73 9.29 -3.97
C GLY A 231 -11.22 9.29 -3.67
N TYR A 232 -10.60 8.11 -3.49
CA TYR A 232 -9.15 8.01 -3.27
C TYR A 232 -8.35 8.41 -4.52
N GLU A 233 -7.61 9.51 -4.43
CA GLU A 233 -6.81 10.08 -5.53
C GLU A 233 -5.32 9.72 -5.48
N GLY A 234 -4.89 8.97 -4.46
CA GLY A 234 -3.49 8.61 -4.27
C GLY A 234 -2.92 9.20 -2.99
N SER A 235 -1.60 9.15 -2.88
CA SER A 235 -0.87 9.60 -1.71
C SER A 235 -0.28 10.98 -1.95
N ASP A 236 -0.49 11.91 -1.02
CA ASP A 236 0.10 13.27 -1.06
C ASP A 236 1.59 13.30 -0.67
N PHE A 237 2.06 12.26 0.01
CA PHE A 237 3.39 12.22 0.62
C PHE A 237 4.40 11.37 -0.15
N TYR A 238 3.92 10.28 -0.74
CA TYR A 238 4.69 9.29 -1.47
C TYR A 238 4.30 9.25 -2.95
N PRO A 239 5.26 9.38 -3.88
CA PRO A 239 4.99 9.23 -5.29
C PRO A 239 4.54 7.80 -5.63
N ASN A 240 3.78 7.66 -6.72
CA ASN A 240 3.36 6.35 -7.23
C ASN A 240 4.57 5.44 -7.55
N GLN A 241 5.60 6.00 -8.19
CA GLN A 241 6.85 5.30 -8.46
C GLN A 241 7.80 5.44 -7.27
N PHE A 242 8.19 4.32 -6.67
CA PHE A 242 9.23 4.31 -5.65
C PHE A 242 10.60 4.59 -6.25
N GLU A 243 11.35 5.48 -5.59
CA GLU A 243 12.70 5.90 -5.97
C GLU A 243 13.74 5.29 -5.01
N PRO A 244 14.67 4.44 -5.49
CA PRO A 244 15.75 3.91 -4.68
C PRO A 244 16.86 4.96 -4.45
N ASP A 245 17.68 4.74 -3.42
CA ASP A 245 18.77 5.65 -3.01
C ASP A 245 19.92 5.70 -4.05
N ASP A 246 20.09 4.60 -4.79
CA ASP A 246 21.13 4.41 -5.82
C ASP A 246 20.45 4.43 -7.19
N MET A 247 20.08 5.64 -7.66
CA MET A 247 19.66 5.94 -9.04
C MET A 247 20.66 6.86 -9.74
#